data_AF-A0AAU5ZN72-F1
#
_entry.id   AF-A0AAU5ZN72-F1
#
_cell.length_a   1.000
_cell.length_b   1.000
_cell.length_c   1.000
_cell.angle_alpha   90.00
_cell.angle_beta   90.00
_cell.angle_gamma   90.00
#
_symmetry.space_group_name_H-M   'P 1'
#
loop_
_entity.id
_entity.type
_entity.pdbx_description
1 polymer ?
#
loop_
_entity_poly.entity_id
_entity_poly.type
_entity_poly.pdbx_seq_one_letter_code
_entity_poly.pdbx_strand_id
1 'polypeptide(L)'
;MTLDEQCPVHCHAQMIVPISRGNAFTDFLAPTRPPLPDSLYFVDDSGNSNTSVFGFLRVPQVDGWSTAEAAWTTFLKELQLNPYITYAPDYPLHAVDLVAGRGRLLHPVGGAAPTKRQRTEAANIVLQGLRTLARVPGLAAGAVYRRGATREDLYADLVNIINNLHAAAGSSCQFIVDGNGTERVLRAAHRRLPADRRHVLGDPLLVPARQIPLLQAADFVAYTAHQSVVRIPSRAFMWDWYRQVFPEASAPMDVGRPL
;
A
#
# COMPACT_ATOMS: atom_id res chain seq x y z
N MET A 1 -37.25 65.44 -13.98
CA MET A 1 -37.14 66.26 -12.76
C MET A 1 -37.39 65.32 -11.59
N THR A 2 -36.32 64.72 -11.03
CA THR A 2 -35.60 65.18 -9.81
C THR A 2 -36.50 65.04 -8.57
N LEU A 3 -36.18 64.31 -7.50
CA LEU A 3 -34.92 63.83 -6.94
C LEU A 3 -35.19 62.65 -5.98
N ASP A 4 -34.14 61.86 -5.74
CA ASP A 4 -33.73 61.22 -4.49
C ASP A 4 -34.75 60.55 -3.57
N GLU A 5 -34.56 59.24 -3.37
CA GLU A 5 -34.51 58.67 -2.03
C GLU A 5 -33.55 57.47 -2.02
N GLN A 6 -32.39 57.69 -1.41
CA GLN A 6 -31.35 56.70 -1.15
C GLN A 6 -31.83 55.72 -0.07
N CYS A 7 -31.85 54.43 -0.39
CA CYS A 7 -32.07 53.35 0.57
C CYS A 7 -30.71 52.94 1.19
N PRO A 8 -30.48 53.10 2.51
CA PRO A 8 -29.23 52.66 3.13
C PRO A 8 -29.28 51.15 3.39
N VAL A 9 -28.40 50.41 2.72
CA VAL A 9 -28.13 49.01 3.01
C VAL A 9 -27.47 48.93 4.39
N HIS A 10 -28.21 48.43 5.39
CA HIS A 10 -27.64 48.07 6.69
C HIS A 10 -26.75 46.84 6.53
N CYS A 11 -25.45 47.05 6.30
CA CYS A 11 -24.43 46.04 6.52
C CYS A 11 -24.37 45.74 8.03
N HIS A 12 -24.93 44.61 8.45
CA HIS A 12 -24.58 44.02 9.73
C HIS A 12 -23.08 43.69 9.72
N ALA A 13 -22.28 44.53 10.36
CA ALA A 13 -20.90 44.19 10.70
C ALA A 13 -20.96 42.93 11.58
N GLN A 14 -20.57 41.79 11.02
CA GLN A 14 -20.27 40.62 11.82
C GLN A 14 -19.16 41.02 12.80
N MET A 15 -19.53 41.05 14.07
CA MET A 15 -18.61 41.27 15.18
C MET A 15 -17.62 40.11 15.17
N ILE A 16 -16.45 40.32 14.54
CA ILE A 16 -15.30 39.44 14.74
C ILE A 16 -14.88 39.65 16.18
N VAL A 17 -15.25 38.71 17.06
CA VAL A 17 -14.79 38.70 18.44
C VAL A 17 -13.26 38.49 18.40
N PRO A 18 -12.45 39.45 18.85
CA PRO A 18 -11.01 39.26 18.86
C PRO A 18 -10.68 38.23 19.93
N ILE A 19 -10.05 37.13 19.53
CA ILE A 19 -9.42 36.19 20.47
C ILE A 19 -8.39 37.01 21.26
N SER A 20 -8.59 37.08 22.57
CA SER A 20 -7.80 37.85 23.52
C SER A 20 -6.29 37.69 23.31
N ARG A 21 -5.57 38.82 23.36
CA ARG A 21 -4.11 38.93 23.31
C ARG A 21 -3.46 38.30 24.55
N GLY A 22 -3.46 36.98 24.62
CA GLY A 22 -2.42 36.22 25.32
C GLY A 22 -1.34 35.80 24.33
N ASN A 23 -0.17 35.38 24.80
CA ASN A 23 0.97 34.88 24.01
C ASN A 23 0.68 33.60 23.18
N ALA A 24 -0.57 33.37 22.77
CA ALA A 24 -1.02 32.22 22.00
C ALA A 24 -0.55 32.24 20.53
N PHE A 25 -0.16 33.41 19.99
CA PHE A 25 0.31 33.48 18.60
C PHE A 25 1.69 32.83 18.40
N THR A 26 2.56 32.88 19.42
CA THR A 26 3.85 32.18 19.39
C THR A 26 3.70 30.67 19.55
N ASP A 27 2.70 30.21 20.31
CA ASP A 27 2.37 28.77 20.41
C ASP A 27 1.65 28.24 19.15
N PHE A 28 0.92 29.09 18.44
CA PHE A 28 0.30 28.77 17.15
C PHE A 28 1.32 28.71 16.00
N LEU A 29 2.45 29.42 16.15
CA LEU A 29 3.57 29.44 15.20
C LEU A 29 4.68 28.46 15.56
N ALA A 30 4.68 27.86 16.75
CA ALA A 30 5.39 26.61 16.94
C ALA A 30 4.78 25.65 15.93
N PRO A 31 5.54 25.12 14.95
CA PRO A 31 5.01 24.08 14.11
C PRO A 31 4.79 22.88 15.04
N THR A 32 3.58 22.77 15.60
CA THR A 32 3.06 21.49 16.04
C THR A 32 2.91 20.72 14.74
N ARG A 33 4.04 20.15 14.29
CA ARG A 33 4.07 19.23 13.17
C ARG A 33 2.96 18.24 13.51
N PRO A 34 1.93 18.08 12.65
CA PRO A 34 0.92 17.07 12.91
C PRO A 34 1.66 15.77 13.21
N PRO A 35 1.25 15.04 14.26
CA PRO A 35 1.99 13.87 14.71
C PRO A 35 2.23 12.98 13.50
N LEU A 36 3.51 12.74 13.24
CA LEU A 36 3.94 11.86 12.19
C LEU A 36 3.42 10.45 12.52
N PRO A 37 2.91 9.67 11.54
CA PRO A 37 2.46 8.32 11.81
C PRO A 37 3.61 7.45 12.37
N ASP A 38 3.32 6.56 13.31
CA ASP A 38 4.34 5.64 13.82
C ASP A 38 4.73 4.60 12.76
N SER A 39 3.84 4.30 11.82
CA SER A 39 4.07 3.35 10.73
C SER A 39 3.39 3.75 9.42
N LEU A 40 3.97 3.30 8.32
CA LEU A 40 3.44 3.46 6.97
C LEU A 40 3.08 2.09 6.41
N TYR A 41 1.92 1.99 5.77
CA TYR A 41 1.47 0.78 5.10
C TYR A 41 1.50 0.99 3.60
N PHE A 42 2.37 0.27 2.90
CA PHE A 42 2.36 0.17 1.44
C PHE A 42 1.48 -1.00 1.06
N VAL A 43 0.40 -0.74 0.34
CA VAL A 43 -0.68 -1.71 0.11
C VAL A 43 -0.91 -1.89 -1.37
N ASP A 44 -1.04 -3.14 -1.80
CA ASP A 44 -1.44 -3.50 -3.15
C ASP A 44 -2.45 -4.65 -3.14
N ASP A 45 -3.25 -4.76 -4.20
CA ASP A 45 -4.29 -5.77 -4.35
C ASP A 45 -3.91 -6.90 -5.30
N SER A 46 -4.47 -8.07 -5.02
CA SER A 46 -4.43 -9.21 -5.91
C SER A 46 -5.74 -9.97 -5.79
N GLY A 47 -5.97 -10.93 -6.68
CA GLY A 47 -7.16 -11.76 -6.58
C GLY A 47 -7.64 -12.30 -7.91
N ASN A 48 -8.87 -12.79 -7.85
CA ASN A 48 -9.67 -13.22 -8.99
C ASN A 48 -11.15 -12.98 -8.67
N SER A 49 -12.06 -13.42 -9.55
CA SER A 49 -13.50 -13.22 -9.40
C SER A 49 -14.11 -13.80 -8.12
N ASN A 50 -13.44 -14.72 -7.44
CA ASN A 50 -13.93 -15.39 -6.24
C ASN A 50 -13.11 -15.11 -4.97
N THR A 51 -11.93 -14.49 -5.08
CA THR A 51 -11.05 -14.24 -3.94
C THR A 51 -10.38 -12.88 -4.11
N SER A 52 -10.61 -11.98 -3.17
CA SER A 52 -9.85 -10.73 -3.05
C SER A 52 -8.75 -10.89 -2.02
N VAL A 53 -7.61 -10.26 -2.27
CA VAL A 53 -6.42 -10.27 -1.41
C VAL A 53 -5.84 -8.87 -1.38
N PHE A 54 -5.46 -8.38 -0.20
CA PHE A 54 -4.53 -7.26 -0.09
C PHE A 54 -3.25 -7.74 0.57
N GLY A 55 -2.12 -7.45 -0.06
CA GLY A 55 -0.81 -7.55 0.56
C GLY A 55 -0.37 -6.19 1.07
N PHE A 56 0.38 -6.17 2.16
CA PHE A 56 0.93 -4.93 2.67
C PHE A 56 2.33 -5.10 3.26
N LEU A 57 3.08 -3.99 3.22
CA LEU A 57 4.31 -3.79 3.96
C LEU A 57 4.07 -2.72 5.03
N ARG A 58 4.26 -3.06 6.29
CA ARG A 58 4.32 -2.12 7.40
C ARG A 58 5.77 -1.70 7.62
N VAL A 59 6.01 -0.41 7.50
CA VAL A 59 7.31 0.23 7.66
C VAL A 59 7.26 1.19 8.85
N PRO A 60 8.10 1.03 9.88
CA PRO A 60 8.26 2.03 10.93
C PRO A 60 8.73 3.36 10.34
N GLN A 61 8.16 4.49 10.76
CA GLN A 61 8.50 5.77 10.10
C GLN A 61 9.95 6.21 10.34
N VAL A 62 10.49 6.01 11.54
CA VAL A 62 11.87 6.39 11.85
C VAL A 62 12.82 5.39 11.19
N ASP A 63 13.60 5.87 10.21
CA ASP A 63 14.61 5.16 9.40
C ASP A 63 14.12 3.97 8.55
N GLY A 64 12.97 3.37 8.89
CA GLY A 64 12.45 2.17 8.24
C GLY A 64 12.13 2.37 6.76
N TRP A 65 11.61 3.54 6.36
CA TRP A 65 11.35 3.85 4.95
C TRP A 65 12.65 3.77 4.16
N SER A 66 13.63 4.58 4.52
CA SER A 66 14.88 4.72 3.78
C SER A 66 15.61 3.37 3.69
N THR A 67 15.62 2.58 4.78
CA THR A 67 16.21 1.25 4.77
C THR A 67 15.47 0.28 3.84
N ALA A 68 14.13 0.22 3.92
CA ALA A 68 13.33 -0.66 3.07
C ALA A 68 13.45 -0.28 1.59
N GLU A 69 13.36 1.01 1.29
CA GLU A 69 13.46 1.52 -0.07
C GLU A 69 14.86 1.30 -0.65
N ALA A 70 15.92 1.49 0.13
CA ALA A 70 17.29 1.21 -0.32
C ALA A 70 17.50 -0.28 -0.62
N ALA A 71 17.00 -1.18 0.23
CA ALA A 71 17.09 -2.62 0.01
C ALA A 71 16.34 -3.03 -1.26
N TRP A 72 15.11 -2.54 -1.44
CA TRP A 72 14.31 -2.85 -2.63
C TRP A 72 14.89 -2.25 -3.90
N THR A 73 15.36 -1.00 -3.86
CA THR A 73 16.02 -0.34 -5.00
C THR A 73 17.31 -1.07 -5.40
N THR A 74 18.06 -1.60 -4.44
CA THR A 74 19.25 -2.41 -4.72
C THR A 74 18.87 -3.69 -5.45
N PHE A 75 17.83 -4.39 -4.99
CA PHE A 75 17.27 -5.54 -5.70
C PHE A 75 16.85 -5.18 -7.14
N LEU A 76 16.12 -4.09 -7.35
CA LEU A 76 15.72 -3.65 -8.68
C LEU A 76 16.91 -3.34 -9.60
N LYS A 77 18.00 -2.78 -9.06
CA LYS A 77 19.25 -2.54 -9.81
C LYS A 77 19.94 -3.86 -10.20
N GLU A 78 19.96 -4.85 -9.32
CA GLU A 78 20.48 -6.19 -9.63
C GLU A 78 19.69 -6.85 -10.77
N LEU A 79 18.38 -6.64 -10.83
CA LEU A 79 17.54 -7.14 -11.93
C LEU A 79 17.91 -6.55 -13.29
N GLN A 80 18.38 -5.31 -13.35
CA GLN A 80 18.85 -4.71 -14.60
C GLN A 80 20.08 -5.42 -15.18
N LEU A 81 20.84 -6.13 -14.34
CA LEU A 81 22.01 -6.90 -14.73
C LEU A 81 21.67 -8.36 -15.07
N ASN A 82 20.41 -8.79 -14.85
CA ASN A 82 20.01 -10.17 -15.07
C ASN A 82 19.81 -10.44 -16.59
N PRO A 83 20.55 -11.40 -17.19
CA PRO A 83 20.51 -11.63 -18.64
C PRO A 83 19.20 -12.29 -19.12
N TYR A 84 18.33 -12.76 -18.22
CA TYR A 84 17.10 -13.45 -18.57
C TYR A 84 15.87 -12.55 -18.65
N ILE A 85 15.97 -11.33 -18.13
CA ILE A 85 14.85 -10.38 -18.08
C ILE A 85 15.20 -9.02 -18.70
N THR A 86 14.19 -8.36 -19.26
CA THR A 86 14.25 -6.94 -19.59
C THR A 86 13.52 -6.18 -18.51
N TYR A 87 14.24 -5.38 -17.73
CA TYR A 87 13.64 -4.48 -16.76
C TYR A 87 14.11 -3.05 -17.01
N ALA A 88 13.15 -2.16 -17.25
CA ALA A 88 13.39 -0.73 -17.37
C ALA A 88 12.89 -0.04 -16.09
N PRO A 89 13.65 0.89 -15.48
CA PRO A 89 13.27 1.53 -14.21
C PRO A 89 11.93 2.26 -14.21
N ASP A 90 11.45 2.69 -15.36
CA ASP A 90 10.18 3.37 -15.56
C ASP A 90 8.99 2.39 -15.74
N TYR A 91 9.27 1.10 -15.92
CA TYR A 91 8.26 0.05 -15.99
C TYR A 91 7.99 -0.52 -14.58
N PRO A 92 6.75 -0.44 -14.06
CA PRO A 92 6.43 -1.02 -12.76
C PRO A 92 6.57 -2.54 -12.81
N LEU A 93 7.40 -3.09 -11.92
CA LEU A 93 7.61 -4.53 -11.84
C LEU A 93 6.46 -5.21 -11.09
N HIS A 94 5.58 -5.89 -11.82
CA HIS A 94 4.53 -6.73 -11.23
C HIS A 94 4.92 -8.21 -11.20
N ALA A 95 4.73 -8.89 -10.07
CA ALA A 95 5.01 -10.31 -9.90
C ALA A 95 4.20 -11.19 -10.87
N VAL A 96 2.99 -10.76 -11.20
CA VAL A 96 2.17 -11.44 -12.21
C VAL A 96 2.84 -11.40 -13.59
N ASP A 97 3.54 -10.33 -13.95
CA ASP A 97 4.21 -10.21 -15.25
C ASP A 97 5.42 -11.16 -15.35
N LEU A 98 6.11 -11.38 -14.23
CA LEU A 98 7.22 -12.34 -14.13
C LEU A 98 6.73 -13.79 -14.23
N VAL A 99 5.70 -14.14 -13.45
CA VAL A 99 5.31 -15.56 -13.29
C VAL A 99 4.26 -16.00 -14.32
N ALA A 100 3.24 -15.17 -14.54
CA ALA A 100 2.07 -15.52 -15.35
C ALA A 100 2.02 -14.77 -16.69
N GLY A 101 2.69 -13.63 -16.78
CA GLY A 101 2.57 -12.65 -17.85
C GLY A 101 3.28 -13.03 -19.13
N ARG A 102 3.02 -14.24 -19.67
CA ARG A 102 3.40 -14.70 -21.01
C ARG A 102 4.85 -14.39 -21.46
N GLY A 103 5.76 -14.08 -20.54
CA GLY A 103 7.12 -13.64 -20.82
C GLY A 103 7.28 -12.18 -21.30
N ARG A 104 6.43 -11.22 -20.92
CA ARG A 104 6.62 -9.80 -21.28
C ARG A 104 7.95 -9.21 -20.80
N LEU A 105 8.37 -9.59 -19.60
CA LEU A 105 9.66 -9.23 -19.03
C LEU A 105 10.74 -10.28 -19.31
N LEU A 106 10.39 -11.42 -19.91
CA LEU A 106 11.35 -12.45 -20.27
C LEU A 106 11.85 -12.17 -21.69
N HIS A 107 13.15 -12.32 -21.94
CA HIS A 107 13.72 -12.19 -23.29
C HIS A 107 13.72 -13.55 -24.01
N PRO A 108 12.71 -13.96 -24.79
CA PRO A 108 12.94 -15.03 -25.75
C PRO A 108 13.80 -14.49 -26.90
N VAL A 109 14.92 -15.14 -27.16
CA VAL A 109 15.73 -14.83 -28.35
C VAL A 109 14.85 -15.04 -29.60
N GLY A 110 14.73 -14.01 -30.44
CA GLY A 110 14.01 -14.08 -31.72
C GLY A 110 12.48 -14.21 -31.63
N GLY A 111 11.84 -13.81 -30.52
CA GLY A 111 10.37 -13.85 -30.39
C GLY A 111 9.79 -15.24 -30.09
N ALA A 112 10.65 -16.21 -29.72
CA ALA A 112 10.23 -17.54 -29.29
C ALA A 112 9.37 -17.52 -28.01
N ALA A 113 8.80 -18.66 -27.62
CA ALA A 113 8.23 -18.78 -26.29
C ALA A 113 9.36 -18.82 -25.24
N PRO A 114 9.17 -18.27 -24.02
CA PRO A 114 10.16 -18.39 -22.96
C PRO A 114 10.52 -19.86 -22.68
N THR A 115 11.80 -20.12 -22.41
CA THR A 115 12.27 -21.47 -22.04
C THR A 115 11.82 -21.84 -20.63
N LYS A 116 11.88 -23.13 -20.28
CA LYS A 116 11.65 -23.58 -18.89
C LYS A 116 12.59 -22.88 -17.91
N ARG A 117 13.88 -22.73 -18.28
CA ARG A 117 14.88 -22.03 -17.47
C ARG A 117 14.51 -20.58 -17.20
N GLN A 118 14.05 -19.84 -18.21
CA GLN A 118 13.61 -18.46 -18.05
C GLN A 118 12.37 -18.34 -17.15
N ARG A 119 11.39 -19.24 -17.29
CA ARG A 119 10.24 -19.27 -16.38
C ARG A 119 10.65 -19.55 -14.93
N THR A 120 11.57 -20.50 -14.72
CA THR A 120 12.13 -20.78 -13.39
C THR A 120 12.87 -19.56 -12.85
N GLU A 121 13.62 -18.85 -13.68
CA GLU A 121 14.33 -17.64 -13.26
C GLU A 121 13.38 -16.50 -12.87
N ALA A 122 12.33 -16.24 -13.66
CA ALA A 122 11.33 -15.24 -13.31
C ALA A 122 10.61 -15.56 -12.00
N ALA A 123 10.31 -16.84 -11.76
CA ALA A 123 9.82 -17.32 -10.48
C ALA A 123 10.84 -17.06 -9.35
N ASN A 124 12.12 -17.35 -9.56
CA ASN A 124 13.18 -17.10 -8.59
C ASN A 124 13.35 -15.61 -8.27
N ILE A 125 13.15 -14.72 -9.24
CA ILE A 125 13.17 -13.26 -9.03
C ILE A 125 12.10 -12.83 -8.03
N VAL A 126 10.88 -13.37 -8.15
CA VAL A 126 9.82 -13.09 -7.18
C VAL A 126 10.23 -13.56 -5.78
N LEU A 127 10.73 -14.80 -5.67
CA LEU A 127 11.20 -15.35 -4.40
C LEU A 127 12.37 -14.55 -3.80
N GLN A 128 13.31 -14.09 -4.62
CA GLN A 128 14.43 -13.24 -4.21
C GLN A 128 13.91 -11.89 -3.70
N GLY A 129 12.95 -11.27 -4.39
CA GLY A 129 12.30 -10.05 -3.93
C GLY A 129 11.69 -10.21 -2.54
N LEU A 130 10.90 -11.27 -2.31
CA LEU A 130 10.33 -11.55 -0.99
C LEU A 130 11.42 -11.72 0.07
N ARG A 131 12.52 -12.45 -0.25
CA ARG A 131 13.65 -12.66 0.66
C ARG A 131 14.42 -11.38 0.97
N THR A 132 14.52 -10.46 0.01
CA THR A 132 15.07 -9.12 0.23
C THR A 132 14.26 -8.39 1.29
N LEU A 133 12.92 -8.40 1.16
CA LEU A 133 12.02 -7.76 2.13
C LEU A 133 12.14 -8.40 3.52
N ALA A 134 12.15 -9.73 3.61
CA ALA A 134 12.25 -10.44 4.88
C ALA A 134 13.55 -10.17 5.67
N ARG A 135 14.58 -9.62 5.02
CA ARG A 135 15.86 -9.26 5.65
C ARG A 135 15.94 -7.81 6.12
N VAL A 136 14.96 -6.98 5.78
CA VAL A 136 14.94 -5.57 6.19
C VAL A 136 14.55 -5.46 7.66
N PRO A 137 15.42 -4.94 8.55
CA PRO A 137 15.09 -4.80 9.96
C PRO A 137 13.85 -3.92 10.19
N GLY A 138 12.92 -4.41 11.01
CA GLY A 138 11.70 -3.67 11.38
C GLY A 138 10.61 -3.64 10.31
N LEU A 139 10.89 -4.09 9.08
CA LEU A 139 9.86 -4.28 8.06
C LEU A 139 8.99 -5.48 8.41
N ALA A 140 7.67 -5.31 8.39
CA ALA A 140 6.73 -6.41 8.47
C ALA A 140 5.95 -6.53 7.17
N ALA A 141 5.79 -7.75 6.66
CA ALA A 141 4.87 -8.05 5.58
C ALA A 141 3.61 -8.69 6.16
N GLY A 142 2.46 -8.46 5.52
CA GLY A 142 1.20 -9.07 5.91
C GLY A 142 0.24 -9.16 4.74
N ALA A 143 -0.83 -9.93 4.90
CA ALA A 143 -1.86 -10.05 3.90
C ALA A 143 -3.20 -10.41 4.52
N VAL A 144 -4.27 -9.84 3.97
CA VAL A 144 -5.65 -10.23 4.26
C VAL A 144 -6.30 -10.78 3.01
N TYR A 145 -7.24 -11.71 3.17
CA TYR A 145 -8.05 -12.19 2.07
C TYR A 145 -9.48 -12.47 2.49
N ARG A 146 -10.37 -12.51 1.50
CA ARG A 146 -11.74 -12.98 1.67
C ARG A 146 -12.24 -13.61 0.37
N ARG A 147 -12.98 -14.71 0.49
CA ARG A 147 -13.67 -15.36 -0.64
C ARG A 147 -15.06 -14.74 -0.82
N GLY A 148 -15.47 -14.53 -2.07
CA GLY A 148 -16.78 -14.02 -2.43
C GLY A 148 -17.04 -12.55 -2.08
N ALA A 149 -16.05 -11.82 -1.57
CA ALA A 149 -16.17 -10.40 -1.27
C ALA A 149 -15.64 -9.54 -2.41
N THR A 150 -16.12 -8.29 -2.47
CA THR A 150 -15.51 -7.30 -3.35
C THR A 150 -14.17 -6.85 -2.80
N ARG A 151 -13.32 -6.32 -3.68
CA ARG A 151 -12.05 -5.69 -3.30
C ARG A 151 -12.31 -4.53 -2.32
N GLU A 152 -13.37 -3.78 -2.56
CA GLU A 152 -13.77 -2.64 -1.75
C GLU A 152 -14.16 -3.02 -0.32
N ASP A 153 -14.91 -4.12 -0.17
CA ASP A 153 -15.30 -4.64 1.16
C ASP A 153 -14.06 -5.10 1.92
N LEU A 154 -13.19 -5.90 1.29
CA LEU A 154 -11.96 -6.39 1.92
C LEU A 154 -11.04 -5.23 2.33
N TYR A 155 -10.94 -4.18 1.52
CA TYR A 155 -10.16 -3.00 1.87
C TYR A 155 -10.72 -2.31 3.11
N ALA A 156 -12.04 -2.18 3.22
CA ALA A 156 -12.67 -1.60 4.41
C ALA A 156 -12.40 -2.45 5.66
N ASP A 157 -12.40 -3.79 5.55
CA ASP A 157 -12.02 -4.64 6.67
C ASP A 157 -10.54 -4.47 7.04
N LEU A 158 -9.63 -4.42 6.07
CA LEU A 158 -8.20 -4.18 6.29
C LEU A 158 -7.98 -2.88 7.07
N VAL A 159 -8.61 -1.79 6.63
CA VAL A 159 -8.51 -0.48 7.29
C VAL A 159 -8.98 -0.57 8.75
N ASN A 160 -10.09 -1.27 9.02
CA ASN A 160 -10.58 -1.47 10.38
C ASN A 160 -9.65 -2.34 11.24
N ILE A 161 -9.12 -3.44 10.68
CA ILE A 161 -8.16 -4.32 11.37
C ILE A 161 -6.94 -3.50 11.78
N ILE A 162 -6.32 -2.78 10.84
CA ILE A 162 -5.12 -2.00 11.11
C ILE A 162 -5.41 -0.85 12.09
N ASN A 163 -6.56 -0.18 11.96
CA ASN A 163 -6.97 0.84 12.94
C ASN A 163 -7.04 0.28 14.36
N ASN A 164 -7.65 -0.90 14.53
CA ASN A 164 -7.79 -1.54 15.83
C ASN A 164 -6.45 -2.04 16.39
N LEU A 165 -5.55 -2.54 15.53
CA LEU A 165 -4.19 -2.91 15.94
C LEU A 165 -3.41 -1.70 16.46
N HIS A 166 -3.47 -0.58 15.75
CA HIS A 166 -2.80 0.65 16.19
C HIS A 166 -3.47 1.26 17.44
N ALA A 167 -4.79 1.15 17.57
CA ALA A 167 -5.52 1.53 18.78
C ALA A 167 -5.05 0.74 20.01
N ALA A 168 -4.96 -0.58 19.89
CA ALA A 168 -4.48 -1.45 20.95
C ALA A 168 -3.02 -1.17 21.35
N ALA A 169 -2.20 -0.74 20.39
CA ALA A 169 -0.81 -0.39 20.61
C ALA A 169 -0.59 1.09 21.02
N GLY A 170 -1.63 1.92 21.08
CA GLY A 170 -1.50 3.36 21.36
C GLY A 170 -0.65 4.11 20.32
N SER A 171 -0.68 3.66 19.05
CA SER A 171 0.12 4.22 17.95
C SER A 171 -0.75 4.64 16.77
N SER A 172 -0.17 5.11 15.68
CA SER A 172 -0.86 5.62 14.51
C SER A 172 -0.20 5.17 13.20
N CYS A 173 -0.93 5.23 12.09
CA CYS A 173 -0.38 4.88 10.79
C CYS A 173 -1.00 5.64 9.62
N GLN A 174 -0.33 5.60 8.48
CA GLN A 174 -0.81 6.15 7.20
C GLN A 174 -0.72 5.09 6.11
N PHE A 175 -1.71 5.06 5.23
CA PHE A 175 -1.74 4.15 4.08
C PHE A 175 -1.23 4.86 2.82
N ILE A 176 -0.42 4.14 2.07
CA ILE A 176 0.03 4.43 0.72
C ILE A 176 -0.41 3.23 -0.11
N VAL A 177 -1.26 3.45 -1.10
CA VAL A 177 -1.91 2.37 -1.85
C VAL A 177 -1.65 2.57 -3.33
N ASP A 178 -1.38 1.48 -4.05
CA ASP A 178 -1.30 1.56 -5.51
C ASP A 178 -2.62 2.05 -6.09
N GLY A 179 -2.53 3.01 -7.02
CA GLY A 179 -3.69 3.68 -7.57
C GLY A 179 -3.33 4.98 -8.27
N ASN A 180 -4.27 5.52 -9.04
CA ASN A 180 -4.05 6.74 -9.82
C ASN A 180 -4.68 7.99 -9.18
N GLY A 181 -5.30 7.85 -8.00
CA GLY A 181 -5.90 8.96 -7.27
C GLY A 181 -7.41 9.09 -7.41
N THR A 182 -8.01 8.32 -8.32
CA THR A 182 -9.44 8.43 -8.66
C THR A 182 -10.33 7.51 -7.83
N GLU A 183 -9.76 6.58 -7.06
CA GLU A 183 -10.43 5.51 -6.33
C GLU A 183 -11.18 6.04 -5.10
N ARG A 184 -12.39 6.57 -5.32
CA ARG A 184 -13.24 7.16 -4.27
C ARG A 184 -13.64 6.17 -3.17
N VAL A 185 -13.77 4.88 -3.51
CA VAL A 185 -14.23 3.87 -2.55
C VAL A 185 -13.19 3.59 -1.47
N LEU A 186 -11.91 3.59 -1.81
CA LEU A 186 -10.82 3.43 -0.83
C LEU A 186 -10.77 4.60 0.15
N ARG A 187 -10.99 5.83 -0.34
CA ARG A 187 -11.13 7.02 0.53
C ARG A 187 -12.36 6.92 1.43
N ALA A 188 -13.48 6.44 0.91
CA ALA A 188 -14.70 6.27 1.70
C ALA A 188 -14.50 5.29 2.86
N ALA A 189 -13.72 4.22 2.68
CA ALA A 189 -13.38 3.28 3.76
C ALA A 189 -12.67 3.98 4.94
N HIS A 190 -11.70 4.84 4.66
CA HIS A 190 -10.99 5.63 5.69
C HIS A 190 -11.93 6.61 6.40
N ARG A 191 -12.80 7.29 5.65
CA ARG A 191 -13.71 8.30 6.20
C ARG A 191 -14.84 7.72 7.06
N ARG A 192 -15.11 6.42 6.95
CA ARG A 192 -16.07 5.71 7.81
C ARG A 192 -15.51 5.37 9.19
N LEU A 193 -14.20 5.52 9.41
CA LEU A 193 -13.61 5.30 10.73
C LEU A 193 -14.14 6.34 11.75
N PRO A 194 -14.49 5.92 12.98
CA PRO A 194 -14.90 6.85 14.04
C PRO A 194 -13.78 7.83 14.39
N ALA A 195 -14.09 9.13 14.37
CA ALA A 195 -13.08 10.18 14.57
C ALA A 195 -12.39 10.13 15.94
N ASP A 196 -13.11 9.70 16.98
CA ASP A 196 -12.64 9.59 18.37
C ASP A 196 -11.74 8.37 18.62
N ARG A 197 -11.70 7.41 17.69
CA ARG A 197 -10.93 6.15 17.79
C ARG A 197 -10.08 5.90 16.56
N ARG A 198 -9.72 6.98 15.87
CA ARG A 198 -9.00 6.92 14.60
C ARG A 198 -7.49 6.89 14.84
N HIS A 199 -6.89 5.78 14.46
CA HIS A 199 -5.44 5.57 14.45
C HIS A 199 -4.87 5.46 13.04
N VAL A 200 -5.72 5.24 12.03
CA VAL A 200 -5.37 5.42 10.61
C VAL A 200 -5.57 6.89 10.24
N LEU A 201 -4.47 7.59 10.03
CA LEU A 201 -4.45 9.02 9.72
C LEU A 201 -4.93 9.25 8.28
N GLY A 202 -5.81 10.24 8.12
CA GLY A 202 -6.22 10.77 6.82
C GLY A 202 -6.86 9.77 5.85
N ASP A 203 -7.03 10.26 4.61
CA ASP A 203 -7.34 9.43 3.44
C ASP A 203 -6.07 8.64 3.01
N PRO A 204 -6.20 7.54 2.25
CA PRO A 204 -5.04 6.87 1.69
C PRO A 204 -4.34 7.78 0.66
N LEU A 205 -3.01 7.69 0.61
CA LEU A 205 -2.21 8.27 -0.46
C LEU A 205 -2.21 7.30 -1.63
N LEU A 206 -2.98 7.63 -2.66
CA LEU A 206 -3.08 6.83 -3.88
C LEU A 206 -1.97 7.26 -4.83
N VAL A 207 -0.99 6.39 -5.06
CA VAL A 207 0.19 6.70 -5.86
C VAL A 207 0.49 5.53 -6.80
N PRO A 208 0.78 5.75 -8.09
CA PRO A 208 1.11 4.66 -8.99
C PRO A 208 2.40 3.95 -8.55
N ALA A 209 2.42 2.62 -8.58
CA ALA A 209 3.57 1.80 -8.15
C ALA A 209 4.90 2.14 -8.88
N ARG A 210 4.83 2.67 -10.10
CA ARG A 210 6.03 3.17 -10.83
C ARG A 210 6.73 4.36 -10.15
N GLN A 211 6.05 5.07 -9.26
CA GLN A 211 6.59 6.24 -8.55
C GLN A 211 7.14 5.89 -7.17
N ILE A 212 6.70 4.79 -6.56
CA ILE A 212 7.10 4.36 -5.22
C ILE A 212 7.54 2.89 -5.29
N PRO A 213 8.86 2.61 -5.22
CA PRO A 213 9.38 1.25 -5.33
C PRO A 213 8.76 0.27 -4.33
N LEU A 214 8.45 0.72 -3.11
CA LEU A 214 7.82 -0.11 -2.07
C LEU A 214 6.38 -0.55 -2.39
N LEU A 215 5.66 0.12 -3.29
CA LEU A 215 4.38 -0.38 -3.79
C LEU A 215 4.58 -1.57 -4.73
N GLN A 216 5.65 -1.59 -5.54
CA GLN A 216 6.02 -2.77 -6.34
C GLN A 216 6.44 -3.95 -5.43
N ALA A 217 7.04 -3.65 -4.29
CA ALA A 217 7.32 -4.67 -3.28
C ALA A 217 6.02 -5.23 -2.64
N ALA A 218 5.03 -4.37 -2.40
CA ALA A 218 3.72 -4.79 -1.90
C ALA A 218 2.97 -5.68 -2.89
N ASP A 219 3.09 -5.45 -4.22
CA ASP A 219 2.58 -6.35 -5.28
C ASP A 219 3.09 -7.78 -5.09
N PHE A 220 4.38 -7.96 -4.82
CA PHE A 220 4.98 -9.28 -4.63
C PHE A 220 4.36 -10.00 -3.42
N VAL A 221 4.13 -9.26 -2.33
CA VAL A 221 3.46 -9.77 -1.13
C VAL A 221 2.01 -10.16 -1.45
N ALA A 222 1.25 -9.28 -2.13
CA ALA A 222 -0.15 -9.52 -2.48
C ALA A 222 -0.31 -10.73 -3.42
N TYR A 223 0.52 -10.81 -4.46
CA TYR A 223 0.48 -11.89 -5.45
C TYR A 223 0.83 -13.24 -4.83
N THR A 224 1.86 -13.29 -3.98
CA THR A 224 2.29 -14.55 -3.34
C THR A 224 1.31 -15.00 -2.26
N ALA A 225 0.72 -14.06 -1.50
CA ALA A 225 -0.40 -14.34 -0.61
C ALA A 225 -1.59 -14.94 -1.38
N HIS A 226 -1.98 -14.34 -2.52
CA HIS A 226 -3.03 -14.89 -3.37
C HIS A 226 -2.73 -16.30 -3.87
N GLN A 227 -1.50 -16.61 -4.28
CA GLN A 227 -1.13 -17.98 -4.68
C GLN A 227 -1.20 -18.97 -3.52
N SER A 228 -0.85 -18.57 -2.30
CA SER A 228 -0.95 -19.44 -1.12
C SER A 228 -2.40 -19.77 -0.74
N VAL A 229 -3.33 -18.84 -1.00
CA VAL A 229 -4.76 -18.96 -0.67
C VAL A 229 -5.54 -19.73 -1.74
N VAL A 230 -5.39 -19.34 -3.02
CA VAL A 230 -6.20 -19.90 -4.12
C VAL A 230 -5.62 -21.22 -4.63
N ARG A 231 -4.30 -21.42 -4.46
CA ARG A 231 -3.62 -22.65 -4.84
C ARG A 231 -3.88 -23.09 -6.28
N ILE A 232 -3.62 -22.19 -7.23
CA ILE A 232 -3.76 -22.49 -8.67
C ILE A 232 -2.76 -23.62 -9.04
N PRO A 233 -3.21 -24.75 -9.65
CA PRO A 233 -2.35 -25.91 -9.91
C PRO A 233 -1.08 -25.62 -10.70
N SER A 234 -1.17 -24.79 -11.74
CA SER A 234 0.00 -24.39 -12.56
C SER A 234 1.03 -23.54 -11.79
N ARG A 235 0.71 -23.13 -10.56
CA ARG A 235 1.54 -22.31 -9.66
C ARG A 235 1.84 -23.03 -8.34
N ALA A 236 1.74 -24.36 -8.30
CA ALA A 236 2.01 -25.17 -7.11
C ALA A 236 3.35 -24.88 -6.43
N PHE A 237 4.37 -24.56 -7.22
CA PHE A 237 5.70 -24.21 -6.72
C PHE A 237 5.74 -22.96 -5.83
N MET A 238 4.70 -22.11 -5.85
CA MET A 238 4.63 -20.86 -5.07
C MET A 238 3.82 -20.97 -3.78
N TRP A 239 3.01 -22.03 -3.61
CA TRP A 239 1.96 -22.05 -2.59
C TRP A 239 2.47 -21.83 -1.17
N ASP A 240 3.71 -22.25 -0.90
CA ASP A 240 4.32 -22.14 0.42
C ASP A 240 5.29 -20.96 0.58
N TRP A 241 5.59 -20.21 -0.48
CA TRP A 241 6.59 -19.13 -0.43
C TRP A 241 6.27 -18.08 0.60
N TYR A 242 5.00 -17.64 0.66
CA TYR A 242 4.57 -16.61 1.61
C TYR A 242 4.91 -17.01 3.05
N ARG A 243 4.51 -18.21 3.46
CA ARG A 243 4.77 -18.75 4.80
C ARG A 243 6.25 -19.01 5.05
N GLN A 244 6.97 -19.51 4.04
CA GLN A 244 8.40 -19.80 4.16
C GLN A 244 9.25 -18.54 4.34
N VAL A 245 8.88 -17.45 3.66
CA VAL A 245 9.66 -16.21 3.66
C VAL A 245 9.25 -15.29 4.80
N PHE A 246 7.96 -15.25 5.17
CA PHE A 246 7.45 -14.44 6.26
C PHE A 246 6.83 -15.31 7.36
N PRO A 247 7.64 -16.09 8.10
CA PRO A 247 7.12 -16.99 9.14
C PRO A 247 6.39 -16.22 10.25
N GLU A 248 6.82 -15.00 10.54
CA GLU A 248 6.25 -14.12 11.57
C GLU A 248 4.92 -13.50 11.14
N ALA A 249 4.66 -13.37 9.83
CA ALA A 249 3.43 -12.75 9.30
C ALA A 249 2.17 -13.63 9.49
N SER A 250 2.34 -14.86 10.00
CA SER A 250 1.33 -15.93 9.92
C SER A 250 0.87 -16.18 8.47
N ALA A 251 -0.03 -17.14 8.23
CA ALA A 251 -0.63 -17.27 6.90
C ALA A 251 -1.50 -16.04 6.58
N PRO A 252 -1.82 -15.73 5.30
CA PRO A 252 -2.75 -14.65 4.98
C PRO A 252 -4.03 -14.77 5.80
N MET A 253 -4.48 -13.67 6.41
CA MET A 253 -5.60 -13.66 7.35
C MET A 253 -6.93 -13.76 6.60
N ASP A 254 -7.75 -14.76 6.92
CA ASP A 254 -9.12 -14.88 6.40
C ASP A 254 -10.06 -13.97 7.18
N VAL A 255 -10.44 -12.83 6.59
CA VAL A 255 -11.29 -11.85 7.27
C VAL A 255 -12.77 -12.25 7.24
N GLY A 256 -13.12 -13.34 6.57
CA GLY A 256 -14.48 -13.90 6.55
C GLY A 256 -14.77 -14.88 7.68
N ARG A 257 -13.75 -15.29 8.46
CA ARG A 257 -13.93 -16.15 9.63
C ARG A 257 -14.02 -15.28 10.89
N PRO A 258 -15.02 -15.50 11.77
CA PRO A 258 -14.97 -14.94 13.11
C PRO A 258 -13.67 -15.40 13.78
N LEU A 259 -12.97 -14.47 14.45
CA LEU A 259 -11.79 -14.73 15.27
C LEU A 259 -12.14 -15.65 16.45
#